data_AF-A0A4Z2BDW3-F1
#
_entry.id   AF-A0A4Z2BDW3-F1
#
_cell.length_a   1.000
_cell.length_b   1.000
_cell.length_c   1.000
_cell.angle_alpha   90.00
_cell.angle_beta   90.00
_cell.angle_gamma   90.00
#
_symmetry.space_group_name_H-M   'P 1'
#
loop_
_entity.id
_entity.type
_entity.pdbx_description
1 polymer ?
#
loop_
_entity_poly.entity_id
_entity_poly.type
_entity_poly.pdbx_seq_one_letter_code
_entity_poly.pdbx_strand_id
1 'polypeptide(L)'
;MTLEEIHEQENAMENTDRVQSAGAALEELLVAAKKQDYITVGVYESAKVMNVDPDSVAFCVLATDEEYQCDIALQIHFTLIQAFCFDNDINVVRVNDIERLADLVGADESGEPKDVHCILVTSPSANPWKNPSLDKLSLFCEESRSVYDWVPTITLPER
;
A
#
# COMPACT_ATOMS: atom_id res chain seq x y z
N MET A 1 10.83 21.06 -31.19
CA MET A 1 9.91 20.13 -30.52
C MET A 1 8.51 20.48 -30.91
N THR A 2 7.68 19.48 -31.22
CA THR A 2 6.27 19.65 -31.58
C THR A 2 5.43 19.85 -30.30
N LEU A 3 4.22 20.40 -30.43
CA LEU A 3 3.29 20.62 -29.30
C LEU A 3 2.92 19.32 -28.56
N GLU A 4 2.95 18.19 -29.27
CA GLU A 4 2.69 16.86 -28.71
C GLU A 4 3.83 16.40 -27.78
N GLU A 5 5.08 16.67 -28.12
CA GLU A 5 6.26 16.33 -27.30
C GLU A 5 6.30 17.10 -25.96
N ILE A 6 5.77 18.34 -25.93
CA ILE A 6 5.75 19.17 -24.70
C ILE A 6 4.72 18.64 -23.70
N HIS A 7 3.51 18.28 -24.16
CA HIS A 7 2.48 17.73 -23.28
C HIS A 7 2.86 16.37 -22.70
N GLU A 8 3.54 15.51 -23.47
CA GLU A 8 4.02 14.22 -22.97
C GLU A 8 5.10 14.38 -21.88
N GLN A 9 5.97 15.38 -22.01
CA GLN A 9 6.99 15.70 -21.00
C GLN A 9 6.40 16.31 -19.72
N GLU A 10 5.43 17.21 -19.84
CA GLU A 10 4.73 17.80 -18.70
C GLU A 10 3.95 16.75 -17.90
N ASN A 11 3.26 15.84 -18.60
CA ASN A 11 2.47 14.78 -17.99
C ASN A 11 3.36 13.70 -17.32
N ALA A 12 4.53 13.42 -17.88
CA ALA A 12 5.51 12.52 -17.26
C ALA A 12 6.15 13.12 -15.99
N MET A 13 6.42 14.43 -15.98
CA MET A 13 6.96 15.13 -14.82
C MET A 13 5.91 15.21 -13.69
N GLU A 14 4.66 15.53 -14.02
CA GLU A 14 3.56 15.56 -13.08
C GLU A 14 3.28 14.18 -12.45
N ASN A 15 3.31 13.11 -13.26
CA ASN A 15 3.17 11.75 -12.76
C ASN A 15 4.31 11.35 -11.80
N THR A 16 5.53 11.79 -12.09
CA THR A 16 6.70 11.51 -11.24
C THR A 16 6.57 12.18 -9.86
N ASP A 17 6.19 13.45 -9.83
CA ASP A 17 5.97 14.20 -8.58
C ASP A 17 4.83 13.59 -7.75
N ARG A 18 3.77 13.12 -8.41
CA ARG A 18 2.64 12.42 -7.76
C ARG A 18 3.07 11.12 -7.11
N VAL A 19 3.80 10.27 -7.83
CA VAL A 19 4.30 8.98 -7.29
C VAL A 19 5.24 9.21 -6.11
N GLN A 20 6.12 10.20 -6.17
CA GLN A 20 6.98 10.57 -5.05
C GLN A 20 6.17 11.07 -3.84
N SER A 21 5.16 11.90 -4.07
CA SER A 21 4.26 12.38 -3.02
C SER A 21 3.48 11.24 -2.36
N ALA A 22 3.02 10.26 -3.15
CA ALA A 22 2.36 9.06 -2.66
C ALA A 22 3.31 8.19 -1.83
N GLY A 23 4.59 8.07 -2.24
CA GLY A 23 5.63 7.38 -1.46
C GLY A 23 5.84 7.99 -0.08
N ALA A 24 5.98 9.32 0.00
CA ALA A 24 6.11 10.03 1.27
C ALA A 24 4.85 9.89 2.13
N ALA A 25 3.65 9.99 1.53
CA ALA A 25 2.40 9.79 2.24
C ALA A 25 2.25 8.36 2.78
N LEU A 26 2.69 7.35 2.02
CA LEU A 26 2.67 5.95 2.46
C LEU A 26 3.58 5.74 3.66
N GLU A 27 4.80 6.27 3.63
CA GLU A 27 5.71 6.21 4.77
C GLU A 27 5.11 6.87 6.02
N GLU A 28 4.59 8.10 5.89
CA GLU A 28 3.93 8.82 6.99
C GLU A 28 2.73 8.04 7.55
N LEU A 29 1.91 7.44 6.68
CA LEU A 29 0.75 6.64 7.06
C LEU A 29 1.18 5.43 7.88
N LEU A 30 2.13 4.65 7.38
CA LEU A 30 2.59 3.42 8.04
C LEU A 30 3.23 3.71 9.40
N VAL A 31 4.05 4.75 9.49
CA VAL A 31 4.66 5.19 10.77
C VAL A 31 3.59 5.64 11.76
N ALA A 32 2.59 6.40 11.30
CA ALA A 32 1.52 6.88 12.16
C ALA A 32 0.58 5.73 12.60
N ALA A 33 0.26 4.80 11.71
CA ALA A 33 -0.60 3.64 11.98
C ALA A 33 0.07 2.72 13.02
N LYS A 34 1.37 2.44 12.84
CA LYS A 34 2.18 1.69 13.80
C LYS A 34 2.18 2.33 15.19
N LYS A 35 2.35 3.65 15.28
CA LYS A 35 2.34 4.37 16.57
C LYS A 35 1.00 4.28 17.31
N GLN A 36 -0.10 4.11 16.57
CA GLN A 36 -1.46 4.03 17.11
C GLN A 36 -1.99 2.60 17.20
N ASP A 37 -1.17 1.60 16.88
CA ASP A 37 -1.54 0.17 16.85
C ASP A 37 -2.68 -0.14 15.86
N TYR A 38 -2.74 0.61 14.75
CA TYR A 38 -3.71 0.47 13.66
C TYR A 38 -3.11 -0.23 12.44
N ILE A 39 -2.10 -1.07 12.66
CA ILE A 39 -1.39 -1.77 11.60
C ILE A 39 -1.45 -3.28 11.86
N THR A 40 -1.76 -4.04 10.82
CA THR A 40 -1.60 -5.50 10.80
C THR A 40 -0.57 -5.85 9.75
N VAL A 41 0.33 -6.77 10.06
CA VAL A 41 1.51 -7.10 9.24
C VAL A 41 1.53 -8.61 9.07
N GLY A 42 1.67 -9.07 7.85
CA GLY A 42 1.62 -10.49 7.50
C GLY A 42 0.43 -10.82 6.63
N VAL A 43 0.62 -11.74 5.68
CA VAL A 43 -0.41 -12.19 4.75
C VAL A 43 -1.56 -12.86 5.50
N TYR A 44 -1.22 -13.74 6.45
CA TYR A 44 -2.20 -14.52 7.20
C TYR A 44 -2.97 -13.66 8.22
N GLU A 45 -2.27 -12.78 8.93
CA GLU A 45 -2.83 -11.85 9.90
C GLU A 45 -3.79 -10.87 9.21
N SER A 46 -3.38 -10.35 8.06
CA SER A 46 -4.21 -9.48 7.23
C SER A 46 -5.48 -10.18 6.75
N ALA A 47 -5.35 -11.41 6.23
CA ALA A 47 -6.51 -12.22 5.83
C ALA A 47 -7.44 -12.52 7.02
N LYS A 48 -6.90 -12.70 8.23
CA LYS A 48 -7.71 -12.91 9.43
C LYS A 48 -8.53 -11.67 9.79
N VAL A 49 -7.93 -10.48 9.74
CA VAL A 49 -8.65 -9.21 9.98
C VAL A 49 -9.76 -9.03 8.95
N MET A 50 -9.45 -9.20 7.66
CA MET A 50 -10.44 -9.12 6.58
C MET A 50 -11.62 -10.08 6.77
N ASN A 51 -11.38 -11.30 7.25
CA ASN A 51 -12.45 -12.27 7.51
C ASN A 51 -13.32 -11.92 8.72
N VAL A 52 -12.81 -11.16 9.68
CA VAL A 52 -13.53 -10.83 10.93
C VAL A 52 -14.24 -9.50 10.84
N ASP A 53 -13.58 -8.47 10.32
CA ASP A 53 -14.08 -7.09 10.28
C ASP A 53 -13.53 -6.32 9.05
N PRO A 54 -14.06 -6.60 7.83
CA PRO A 54 -13.65 -5.89 6.62
C PRO A 54 -13.85 -4.38 6.70
N ASP A 55 -14.94 -3.95 7.34
CA ASP A 55 -15.33 -2.54 7.44
C ASP A 55 -14.32 -1.72 8.24
N SER A 56 -13.49 -2.37 9.06
CA SER A 56 -12.39 -1.73 9.78
C SER A 56 -11.16 -1.47 8.92
N VAL A 57 -11.05 -2.05 7.72
CA VAL A 57 -9.85 -1.92 6.88
C VAL A 57 -9.94 -0.65 6.05
N ALA A 58 -8.95 0.23 6.20
CA ALA A 58 -8.91 1.51 5.50
C ALA A 58 -7.95 1.53 4.30
N PHE A 59 -6.87 0.72 4.34
CA PHE A 59 -5.86 0.69 3.29
C PHE A 59 -5.08 -0.63 3.32
N CYS A 60 -4.67 -1.12 2.14
CA CYS A 60 -3.89 -2.34 1.99
C CYS A 60 -2.60 -2.09 1.19
N VAL A 61 -1.49 -2.66 1.66
CA VAL A 61 -0.20 -2.66 0.96
C VAL A 61 0.21 -4.10 0.70
N LEU A 62 0.64 -4.38 -0.53
CA LEU A 62 1.20 -5.66 -0.93
C LEU A 62 2.66 -5.46 -1.37
N ALA A 63 3.57 -6.19 -0.75
CA ALA A 63 5.01 -6.03 -0.99
C ALA A 63 5.63 -7.29 -1.58
N THR A 64 6.24 -7.15 -2.75
CA THR A 64 6.94 -8.27 -3.42
C THR A 64 8.13 -7.75 -4.19
N ASP A 65 9.28 -8.34 -3.91
CA ASP A 65 10.49 -8.15 -4.70
C ASP A 65 10.63 -9.25 -5.74
N GLU A 66 11.63 -9.13 -6.62
CA GLU A 66 11.89 -10.07 -7.72
C GLU A 66 12.07 -11.51 -7.24
N GLU A 67 12.66 -11.71 -6.05
CA GLU A 67 12.90 -13.04 -5.48
C GLU A 67 11.61 -13.82 -5.16
N TYR A 68 10.50 -13.11 -4.90
CA TYR A 68 9.21 -13.71 -4.55
C TYR A 68 8.24 -13.85 -5.73
N GLN A 69 8.63 -13.43 -6.94
CA GLN A 69 7.78 -13.56 -8.13
C GLN A 69 7.49 -15.02 -8.49
N CYS A 70 8.42 -15.92 -8.16
CA CYS A 70 8.27 -17.36 -8.40
C CYS A 70 7.56 -18.11 -7.26
N ASP A 71 7.24 -17.44 -6.15
CA ASP A 71 6.48 -18.06 -5.06
C ASP A 71 4.99 -18.10 -5.41
N ILE A 72 4.56 -19.24 -5.98
CA ILE A 72 3.18 -19.46 -6.40
C ILE A 72 2.20 -19.30 -5.22
N ALA A 73 2.58 -19.75 -4.01
CA ALA A 73 1.70 -19.67 -2.85
C ALA A 73 1.46 -18.21 -2.47
N LEU A 74 2.52 -17.40 -2.43
CA LEU A 74 2.41 -15.97 -2.15
C LEU A 74 1.60 -15.24 -3.23
N GLN A 75 1.81 -15.54 -4.51
CA GLN A 75 1.04 -14.93 -5.61
C GLN A 75 -0.46 -15.28 -5.54
N ILE A 76 -0.80 -16.52 -5.10
CA ILE A 76 -2.20 -16.89 -4.84
C ILE A 76 -2.77 -16.04 -3.71
N HIS A 77 -2.04 -15.88 -2.60
CA HIS A 77 -2.51 -15.04 -1.49
C HIS A 77 -2.73 -13.59 -1.91
N PHE A 78 -1.84 -13.01 -2.69
CA PHE A 78 -2.01 -11.65 -3.22
C PHE A 78 -3.23 -11.53 -4.10
N THR A 79 -3.47 -12.51 -4.96
CA THR A 79 -4.66 -12.53 -5.83
C THR A 79 -5.94 -12.55 -4.99
N LEU A 80 -5.98 -13.37 -3.94
CA LEU A 80 -7.13 -13.45 -3.04
C LEU A 80 -7.34 -12.15 -2.25
N ILE A 81 -6.26 -11.56 -1.72
CA ILE A 81 -6.32 -10.30 -0.98
C ILE A 81 -6.76 -9.14 -1.88
N GLN A 82 -6.23 -9.05 -3.10
CA GLN A 82 -6.63 -8.02 -4.07
C GLN A 82 -8.10 -8.12 -4.43
N ALA A 83 -8.59 -9.34 -4.72
CA ALA A 83 -10.00 -9.57 -5.00
C ALA A 83 -10.88 -9.11 -3.82
N PHE A 84 -10.48 -9.46 -2.59
CA PHE A 84 -11.18 -9.01 -1.39
C PHE A 84 -11.20 -7.49 -1.24
N CYS A 85 -10.06 -6.83 -1.44
CA CYS A 85 -9.97 -5.38 -1.37
C CYS A 85 -10.90 -4.71 -2.39
N PHE A 86 -10.95 -5.23 -3.62
CA PHE A 86 -11.84 -4.68 -4.66
C PHE A 86 -13.32 -4.87 -4.34
N ASP A 87 -13.70 -6.04 -3.84
CA ASP A 87 -15.10 -6.31 -3.49
C ASP A 87 -15.61 -5.44 -2.32
N ASN A 88 -14.69 -4.95 -1.46
CA ASN A 88 -15.00 -4.13 -0.29
C ASN A 88 -14.58 -2.66 -0.42
N ASP A 89 -14.21 -2.19 -1.63
CA ASP A 89 -13.77 -0.81 -1.91
C ASP A 89 -12.58 -0.35 -1.03
N ILE A 90 -11.68 -1.28 -0.71
CA ILE A 90 -10.44 -1.01 0.03
C ILE A 90 -9.36 -0.61 -0.99
N ASN A 91 -8.78 0.57 -0.81
CA ASN A 91 -7.64 1.00 -1.61
C ASN A 91 -6.43 0.08 -1.37
N VAL A 92 -5.82 -0.42 -2.46
CA VAL A 92 -4.69 -1.34 -2.42
C VAL A 92 -3.57 -0.86 -3.34
N VAL A 93 -2.33 -0.94 -2.86
CA VAL A 93 -1.12 -0.54 -3.61
C VAL A 93 -0.05 -1.63 -3.55
N ARG A 94 0.86 -1.62 -4.52
CA ARG A 94 2.07 -2.46 -4.53
C ARG A 94 3.30 -1.66 -4.11
N VAL A 95 4.23 -2.30 -3.42
CA VAL A 95 5.56 -1.74 -3.08
C VAL A 95 6.63 -2.78 -3.42
N ASN A 96 7.72 -2.33 -4.05
CA ASN A 96 8.82 -3.18 -4.53
C ASN A 96 10.12 -2.90 -3.75
N ASP A 97 10.00 -2.81 -2.43
CA ASP A 97 11.11 -2.58 -1.50
C ASP A 97 10.72 -3.17 -0.13
N ILE A 98 10.81 -4.51 -0.02
CA ILE A 98 10.42 -5.25 1.19
C ILE A 98 11.31 -4.86 2.37
N GLU A 99 12.62 -4.74 2.15
CA GLU A 99 13.59 -4.42 3.20
C GLU A 99 13.25 -3.10 3.88
N ARG A 100 12.97 -2.07 3.08
CA ARG A 100 12.62 -0.78 3.63
C ARG A 100 11.24 -0.78 4.31
N LEU A 101 10.29 -1.50 3.73
CA LEU A 101 8.98 -1.63 4.36
C LEU A 101 9.10 -2.29 5.73
N ALA A 102 9.96 -3.31 5.85
CA ALA A 102 10.30 -3.93 7.12
C ALA A 102 10.96 -2.96 8.11
N ASP A 103 11.85 -2.07 7.66
CA ASP A 103 12.43 -1.03 8.51
C ASP A 103 11.39 -0.07 9.09
N LEU A 104 10.41 0.36 8.28
CA LEU A 104 9.33 1.25 8.72
C LEU A 104 8.45 0.56 9.79
N VAL A 105 8.07 -0.68 9.51
CA VAL A 105 7.14 -1.46 10.32
C VAL A 105 7.85 -2.10 11.54
N GLY A 106 9.18 -2.20 11.50
CA GLY A 106 10.07 -2.73 12.53
C GLY A 106 9.98 -4.25 12.69
N ALA A 107 11.02 -4.85 13.29
CA ALA A 107 11.05 -6.28 13.61
C ALA A 107 9.97 -6.69 14.64
N ASP A 108 9.69 -7.98 14.72
CA ASP A 108 8.89 -8.53 15.81
C ASP A 108 9.70 -8.55 17.12
N GLU A 109 9.03 -8.78 18.25
CA GLU A 109 9.72 -8.93 19.54
C GLU A 109 10.54 -10.24 19.62
N SER A 110 10.32 -11.17 18.68
CA SER A 110 10.97 -12.49 18.57
C SER A 110 12.33 -12.47 17.87
N GLY A 111 12.64 -11.41 17.10
CA GLY A 111 13.83 -11.34 16.25
C GLY A 111 13.72 -12.17 14.97
N GLU A 112 12.52 -12.62 14.58
CA GLU A 112 12.27 -13.28 13.29
C GLU A 112 11.91 -12.22 12.23
N PRO A 113 12.28 -12.43 10.95
CA PRO A 113 11.89 -11.53 9.89
C PRO A 113 10.36 -11.51 9.78
N LYS A 114 9.73 -10.34 9.96
CA LYS A 114 8.29 -10.20 9.76
C LYS A 114 7.96 -10.50 8.30
N ASP A 115 6.93 -11.31 8.09
CA ASP A 115 6.22 -11.38 6.82
C ASP A 115 5.61 -10.00 6.55
N VAL A 116 6.30 -9.15 5.79
CA VAL A 116 5.81 -7.81 5.41
C VAL A 116 5.19 -7.81 4.02
N HIS A 117 4.87 -8.99 3.46
CA HIS A 117 4.28 -9.10 2.13
C HIS A 117 2.86 -8.55 2.05
N CYS A 118 2.16 -8.42 3.19
CA CYS A 118 0.89 -7.71 3.29
C CYS A 118 0.85 -6.87 4.55
N ILE A 119 0.36 -5.65 4.42
CA ILE A 119 0.11 -4.74 5.53
C ILE A 119 -1.27 -4.14 5.38
N LEU A 120 -2.05 -4.19 6.46
CA LEU A 120 -3.32 -3.48 6.56
C LEU A 120 -3.22 -2.32 7.52
N VAL A 121 -3.80 -1.20 7.11
CA VAL A 121 -4.10 -0.09 7.99
C VAL A 121 -5.57 -0.17 8.33
N THR A 122 -5.89 -0.23 9.62
CA THR A 122 -7.26 -0.26 10.11
C THR A 122 -7.71 1.09 10.65
N SER A 123 -9.01 1.33 10.61
CA SER A 123 -9.68 2.51 11.13
C SER A 123 -10.92 2.03 11.87
N PRO A 124 -10.91 2.04 13.22
CA PRO A 124 -12.05 1.55 13.99
C PRO A 124 -13.32 2.32 13.64
N SER A 125 -14.42 1.61 13.35
CA SER A 125 -15.71 2.22 12.97
C SER A 125 -16.27 3.18 14.04
N ALA A 126 -15.97 2.93 15.32
CA ALA A 126 -16.37 3.78 16.44
C ALA A 126 -15.60 5.11 16.53
N ASN A 127 -14.39 5.17 15.97
CA ASN A 127 -13.57 6.37 15.94
C ASN A 127 -12.69 6.37 14.68
N PRO A 128 -13.26 6.80 13.53
CA PRO A 128 -12.56 6.76 12.26
C PRO A 128 -11.24 7.53 12.36
N TRP A 129 -10.15 6.85 12.07
CA TRP A 129 -8.83 7.45 12.12
C TRP A 129 -8.68 8.46 10.97
N LYS A 130 -8.60 9.74 11.33
CA LYS A 130 -8.39 10.83 10.36
C LYS A 130 -6.90 11.07 10.18
N ASN A 131 -6.36 10.55 9.09
CA ASN A 131 -4.97 10.76 8.71
C ASN A 131 -4.91 11.41 7.31
N PRO A 132 -4.30 12.60 7.16
CA PRO A 132 -4.25 13.29 5.87
C PRO A 132 -3.46 12.51 4.80
N SER A 133 -2.53 11.65 5.21
CA SER A 133 -1.77 10.81 4.30
C SER A 133 -2.63 9.68 3.74
N LEU A 134 -3.63 9.20 4.49
CA LEU A 134 -4.64 8.25 3.98
C LEU A 134 -5.53 8.89 2.91
N ASP A 135 -5.95 10.14 3.11
CA ASP A 135 -6.75 10.88 2.11
C ASP A 135 -5.96 11.08 0.80
N LYS A 136 -4.68 11.45 0.90
CA LYS A 136 -3.78 11.59 -0.25
C LYS A 136 -3.61 10.28 -1.02
N LEU A 137 -3.42 9.17 -0.31
CA LEU A 137 -3.28 7.85 -0.93
C LEU A 137 -4.57 7.36 -1.56
N SER A 138 -5.71 7.68 -0.96
CA SER A 138 -7.03 7.39 -1.54
C SER A 138 -7.25 8.14 -2.85
N LEU A 139 -6.89 9.42 -2.88
CA LEU A 139 -6.92 10.23 -4.11
C LEU A 139 -5.95 9.66 -5.16
N PHE A 140 -4.72 9.30 -4.78
CA PHE A 140 -3.77 8.65 -5.69
C PHE A 140 -4.35 7.37 -6.31
N CYS A 141 -4.98 6.50 -5.51
CA CYS A 141 -5.63 5.29 -6.02
C CYS A 141 -6.79 5.59 -6.96
N GLU A 142 -7.61 6.62 -6.66
CA GLU A 142 -8.71 7.05 -7.53
C GLU A 142 -8.20 7.57 -8.88
N GLU A 143 -7.14 8.38 -8.86
CA GLU A 143 -6.49 8.87 -10.07
C GLU A 143 -5.89 7.73 -10.89
N SER A 144 -5.19 6.77 -10.27
CA SER A 144 -4.67 5.58 -10.95
C SER A 144 -5.78 4.74 -11.60
N ARG A 145 -6.92 4.55 -10.91
CA ARG A 145 -8.08 3.85 -11.48
C ARG A 145 -8.62 4.56 -12.72
N SER A 146 -8.55 5.89 -12.80
CA SER A 146 -8.99 6.65 -13.98
C SER A 146 -8.18 6.35 -15.24
N VAL A 147 -6.94 5.86 -15.07
CA VAL A 147 -6.04 5.43 -16.16
C VAL A 147 -5.91 3.90 -16.25
N TYR A 148 -6.87 3.16 -15.68
CA TYR A 148 -6.94 1.69 -15.67
C TYR A 148 -5.81 0.98 -14.90
N ASP A 149 -5.13 1.70 -14.01
CA ASP A 149 -4.17 1.12 -13.07
C ASP A 149 -4.85 0.82 -11.73
N TRP A 150 -5.29 -0.43 -11.55
CA TRP A 150 -6.12 -0.86 -10.42
C TRP A 150 -5.34 -1.16 -9.14
N VAL A 151 -4.05 -1.48 -9.25
CA VAL A 151 -3.17 -1.72 -8.11
C VAL A 151 -1.87 -0.96 -8.34
N PRO A 152 -1.88 0.36 -8.18
CA PRO A 152 -0.74 1.19 -8.52
C PRO A 152 0.47 0.83 -7.65
N THR A 153 1.65 0.93 -8.25
CA THR A 153 2.92 0.70 -7.56
C THR A 153 3.46 2.01 -7.00
N ILE A 154 3.85 1.98 -5.73
CA ILE A 154 4.46 3.11 -5.03
C ILE A 154 5.92 2.76 -4.71
N THR A 155 6.81 3.69 -5.00
CA THR A 155 8.21 3.64 -4.56
C THR A 155 8.35 4.49 -3.30
N LEU A 156 8.91 3.92 -2.24
CA LEU A 156 9.19 4.66 -1.01
C LEU A 156 10.37 5.64 -1.25
N PRO A 157 10.42 6.83 -0.61
CA PRO A 157 11.43 7.89 -0.88
C PRO A 157 12.84 7.66 -0.29
N GLU A 158 13.93 7.52 -1.05
CA GLU A 158 15.27 7.17 -0.50
C GLU A 158 15.69 7.98 0.76
N ARG A 159 16.42 7.33 1.69
CA ARG A 159 16.84 7.91 2.99
C ARG A 159 18.14 8.71 2.92
#